data_AF-A0A0P8BCB4-F1
#
_entry.id   AF-A0A0P8BCB4-F1
#
_cell.length_a   1.000
_cell.length_b   1.000
_cell.length_c   1.000
_cell.angle_alpha   90.00
_cell.angle_beta   90.00
_cell.angle_gamma   90.00
#
_symmetry.space_group_name_H-M   'P 1'
#
loop_
_entity.id
_entity.type
_entity.pdbx_description
1 polymer ?
#
loop_
_entity_poly.entity_id
_entity_poly.type
_entity_poly.pdbx_seq_one_letter_code
_entity_poly.pdbx_strand_id
1 'polypeptide(L)'
;MIAIRNDDLLPSDPIAQRLSRTFLRNRWDFIYAPVPAPNEPVQQELAWQTEHVTAKPEWKTERRYPMKSRVLYYRWSDPSEIVGVRFEHSTEYGLLDIDIGSQYHPRQNPAA
;
A
#
# COMPACT_ATOMS: atom_id res chain seq x y z
N MET A 1 0.60 -11.48 25.15
CA MET A 1 -0.49 -12.36 24.67
C MET A 1 -1.54 -11.46 24.03
N ILE A 2 -1.57 -11.32 22.71
CA ILE A 2 -2.54 -10.45 22.03
C ILE A 2 -3.74 -11.33 21.68
N ALA A 3 -4.85 -11.11 22.38
CA ALA A 3 -6.11 -11.77 22.07
C ALA A 3 -6.55 -11.35 20.66
N ILE A 4 -6.45 -12.27 19.70
CA ILE A 4 -7.12 -12.16 18.42
C ILE A 4 -8.61 -12.30 18.74
N ARG A 5 -9.34 -11.18 18.80
CA ARG A 5 -10.80 -11.22 18.91
C ARG A 5 -11.34 -11.95 17.68
N ASN A 6 -12.36 -12.78 17.87
CA ASN A 6 -13.03 -13.63 16.87
C ASN A 6 -13.62 -12.91 15.63
N ASP A 7 -13.33 -11.63 15.39
CA ASP A 7 -14.00 -10.80 14.39
C ASP A 7 -13.28 -10.75 13.02
N ASP A 8 -12.10 -11.37 12.86
CA ASP A 8 -11.36 -11.43 11.60
C ASP A 8 -11.36 -12.84 11.01
N LEU A 9 -12.54 -13.31 10.59
CA LEU A 9 -12.58 -14.44 9.65
C LEU A 9 -11.81 -14.03 8.40
N LEU A 10 -10.65 -14.67 8.21
CA LEU A 10 -9.84 -14.47 7.03
C LEU A 10 -10.66 -14.85 5.78
N PRO A 11 -10.47 -14.15 4.65
CA PRO A 11 -11.10 -14.55 3.40
C PRO A 11 -10.67 -15.98 3.01
N SER A 12 -11.52 -16.71 2.31
CA SER A 12 -11.18 -18.05 1.80
C SER A 12 -10.04 -18.03 0.78
N ASP A 13 -9.87 -16.91 0.06
CA ASP A 13 -8.80 -16.68 -0.91
C ASP A 13 -7.41 -16.64 -0.22
N PRO A 14 -6.48 -17.55 -0.56
CA PRO A 14 -5.13 -17.58 0.03
C PRO A 14 -4.33 -16.30 -0.16
N ILE A 15 -4.50 -15.58 -1.27
CA ILE A 15 -3.83 -14.30 -1.52
C ILE A 15 -4.34 -13.25 -0.54
N ALA A 16 -5.65 -13.21 -0.35
CA ALA A 16 -6.29 -12.30 0.60
C ALA A 16 -5.94 -12.62 2.07
N GLN A 17 -5.74 -13.90 2.40
CA GLN A 17 -5.20 -14.31 3.70
C GLN A 17 -3.78 -13.77 3.89
N ARG A 18 -2.92 -13.89 2.86
CA ARG A 18 -1.55 -13.38 2.88
C ARG A 18 -1.53 -11.86 3.06
N LEU A 19 -2.33 -11.15 2.27
CA LEU A 19 -2.51 -9.70 2.37
C LEU A 19 -2.90 -9.28 3.79
N SER A 20 -3.92 -9.95 4.35
CA SER A 20 -4.40 -9.70 5.72
C SER A 20 -3.31 -9.91 6.76
N ARG A 21 -2.56 -11.02 6.68
CA ARG A 21 -1.48 -11.33 7.62
C ARG A 21 -0.33 -10.31 7.57
N THR A 22 -0.02 -9.80 6.38
CA THR A 22 1.03 -8.80 6.19
C THR A 22 0.62 -7.45 6.78
N PHE A 23 -0.57 -6.95 6.42
CA PHE A 23 -0.94 -5.55 6.67
C PHE A 23 -1.69 -5.33 8.00
N LEU A 24 -2.42 -6.33 8.50
CA LEU A 24 -3.26 -6.16 9.69
C LEU A 24 -2.58 -6.54 11.01
N ARG A 25 -1.42 -7.21 10.95
CA ARG A 25 -0.63 -7.55 12.14
C ARG A 25 -0.28 -6.31 12.97
N ASN A 26 -0.06 -5.18 12.29
CA ASN A 26 0.40 -3.93 12.90
C ASN A 26 -0.72 -2.88 13.03
N ARG A 27 -1.99 -3.26 12.79
CA ARG A 27 -3.18 -2.39 12.88
C ARG A 27 -2.99 -1.03 12.19
N TRP A 28 -2.45 -1.05 10.97
CA TRP A 28 -2.30 0.18 10.22
C TRP A 28 -3.65 0.79 9.88
N ASP A 29 -3.72 2.12 9.98
CA ASP A 29 -4.74 2.89 9.28
C ASP A 29 -4.60 2.64 7.78
N PHE A 30 -5.59 3.06 7.02
CA PHE A 30 -5.51 2.95 5.58
C PHE A 30 -5.91 4.23 4.88
N ILE A 31 -5.31 4.39 3.71
CA ILE A 31 -5.58 5.48 2.79
C ILE A 31 -6.12 4.88 1.50
N TYR A 32 -6.93 5.66 0.82
CA TYR A 32 -7.50 5.28 -0.46
C TYR A 32 -7.58 6.49 -1.37
N ALA A 33 -7.57 6.24 -2.67
CA ALA A 33 -7.82 7.25 -3.68
C ALA A 33 -8.49 6.59 -4.89
N PRO A 34 -9.28 7.33 -5.68
CA PRO A 34 -9.68 6.86 -7.00
C PRO A 34 -8.44 6.64 -7.88
N VAL A 35 -8.50 5.65 -8.76
CA VAL A 35 -7.49 5.48 -9.81
C VAL A 35 -7.53 6.71 -10.73
N PRO A 36 -6.41 7.45 -10.91
CA PRO A 36 -6.40 8.60 -11.79
C PRO A 36 -6.74 8.21 -13.23
N ALA A 37 -7.52 9.05 -13.92
CA ALA A 37 -7.80 8.80 -15.32
C ALA A 37 -6.49 8.87 -16.14
N PRO A 38 -6.31 8.05 -17.20
CA PRO A 38 -5.08 8.07 -18.00
C PRO A 38 -4.72 9.45 -18.57
N ASN A 39 -5.71 10.34 -18.72
CA ASN A 39 -5.58 11.68 -19.28
C ASN A 39 -5.92 12.79 -18.27
N GLU A 40 -5.96 12.50 -16.97
CA GLU A 40 -6.26 13.52 -15.97
C GLU A 40 -5.15 14.59 -15.94
N PRO A 41 -5.51 15.89 -16.00
CA PRO A 41 -4.53 16.96 -16.00
C PRO A 41 -3.76 16.95 -14.68
N VAL A 42 -2.44 16.87 -14.81
CA VAL A 42 -1.51 16.87 -13.68
C VAL A 42 -1.60 18.21 -12.93
N GLN A 43 -1.63 18.15 -11.59
CA GLN A 43 -1.34 19.32 -10.76
C GLN A 43 0.12 19.74 -10.98
N GLN A 44 0.31 20.71 -11.86
CA GLN A 44 1.61 21.15 -12.36
C GLN A 44 2.30 22.02 -11.31
N GLU A 45 3.22 21.46 -10.53
CA GLU A 45 4.16 22.24 -9.72
C GLU A 45 5.57 22.02 -10.30
N LEU A 46 5.93 22.90 -11.25
CA LEU A 46 7.25 23.09 -11.88
C LEU A 46 7.58 22.28 -13.15
N ALA A 47 7.77 23.01 -14.26
CA ALA A 47 7.82 22.54 -15.64
C ALA A 47 9.16 21.90 -16.12
N TRP A 48 10.15 21.68 -15.26
CA TRP A 48 11.48 21.21 -15.69
C TRP A 48 11.71 19.70 -15.55
N GLN A 49 10.70 18.93 -15.12
CA GLN A 49 10.74 17.46 -15.05
C GLN A 49 9.64 16.85 -15.92
N THR A 50 9.74 17.02 -17.23
CA THR A 50 8.79 16.41 -18.17
C THR A 50 9.37 15.11 -18.68
N GLU A 51 9.02 13.97 -18.07
CA GLU A 51 9.13 12.71 -18.82
C GLU A 51 8.05 11.67 -18.54
N HIS A 52 7.46 11.55 -17.33
CA HIS A 52 6.25 10.74 -17.14
C HIS A 52 5.45 11.27 -15.95
N VAL A 53 4.61 12.27 -16.16
CA VAL A 53 3.87 12.88 -15.06
C VAL A 53 2.51 12.21 -14.92
N THR A 54 2.46 11.15 -14.12
CA THR A 54 1.20 10.52 -13.71
C THR A 54 0.44 11.47 -12.79
N ALA A 55 -0.86 11.65 -13.02
CA ALA A 55 -1.71 12.42 -12.12
C ALA A 55 -1.59 11.87 -10.69
N LYS A 56 -1.26 12.74 -9.73
CA LYS A 56 -1.05 12.33 -8.34
C LYS A 56 -2.41 11.95 -7.73
N PRO A 57 -2.56 10.75 -7.14
CA PRO A 57 -3.82 10.36 -6.53
C PRO A 57 -4.21 11.26 -5.36
N GLU A 58 -5.50 11.59 -5.26
CA GLU A 58 -6.07 12.37 -4.15
C GLU A 58 -6.29 11.46 -2.92
N TRP A 59 -5.21 11.19 -2.18
CA TRP A 59 -5.24 10.31 -1.01
C TRP A 59 -6.13 10.82 0.13
N LYS A 60 -7.03 9.95 0.59
CA LYS A 60 -7.91 10.17 1.75
C LYS A 60 -7.62 9.15 2.81
N THR A 61 -7.62 9.56 4.09
CA THR A 61 -7.52 8.63 5.22
C THR A 61 -8.91 8.17 5.62
N GLU A 62 -9.14 6.86 5.68
CA GLU A 62 -10.34 6.34 6.31
C GLU A 62 -10.14 6.28 7.82
N ARG A 63 -11.04 6.92 8.58
CA ARG A 63 -11.00 6.98 10.05
C ARG A 63 -12.29 6.51 10.71
N ARG A 64 -13.33 6.20 9.92
CA ARG A 64 -14.65 5.82 10.44
C ARG A 64 -14.64 4.43 11.07
N TYR A 65 -13.73 3.56 10.66
CA TYR A 65 -13.60 2.21 11.18
C TYR A 65 -12.16 1.68 11.02
N PRO A 66 -11.68 0.81 11.93
CA PRO A 66 -10.38 0.16 11.77
C PRO A 66 -10.39 -0.78 10.56
N MET A 67 -9.24 -0.93 9.91
CA MET A 67 -9.12 -1.86 8.78
C MET A 67 -9.31 -3.31 9.25
N LYS A 68 -10.22 -4.03 8.59
CA LYS A 68 -10.48 -5.48 8.79
C LYS A 68 -10.10 -6.27 7.55
N SER A 69 -9.81 -7.56 7.69
CA SER A 69 -9.39 -8.43 6.57
C SER A 69 -10.34 -8.40 5.39
N ARG A 70 -11.64 -8.51 5.64
CA ARG A 70 -12.67 -8.50 4.60
C ARG A 70 -12.75 -7.17 3.87
N VAL A 71 -12.60 -6.06 4.60
CA VAL A 71 -12.69 -4.71 4.03
C VAL A 71 -11.46 -4.41 3.20
N LEU A 72 -10.28 -4.76 3.69
CA LEU A 72 -9.02 -4.64 2.95
C LEU A 72 -9.10 -5.41 1.63
N TYR A 73 -9.55 -6.67 1.67
CA TYR A 73 -9.70 -7.48 0.46
C TYR A 73 -10.70 -6.87 -0.53
N TYR A 74 -11.90 -6.51 -0.07
CA TYR A 74 -12.94 -5.93 -0.93
C TYR A 74 -12.46 -4.68 -1.66
N ARG A 75 -11.82 -3.75 -0.93
CA ARG A 75 -11.29 -2.51 -1.49
C ARG A 75 -10.07 -2.74 -2.40
N TRP A 76 -9.17 -3.63 -2.00
CA TRP A 76 -8.01 -4.00 -2.83
C TRP A 76 -8.42 -4.69 -4.14
N SER A 77 -9.55 -5.41 -4.15
CA SER A 77 -10.09 -6.05 -5.36
C SER A 77 -10.87 -5.11 -6.28
N ASP A 78 -11.12 -3.85 -5.86
CA ASP A 78 -11.82 -2.87 -6.68
C ASP A 78 -10.84 -2.20 -7.66
N PRO A 79 -10.98 -2.40 -8.97
CA PRO A 79 -10.05 -1.82 -9.96
C PRO A 79 -10.20 -0.31 -10.11
N SER A 80 -11.23 0.31 -9.53
CA SER A 80 -11.44 1.78 -9.57
C SER A 80 -10.77 2.51 -8.42
N GLU A 81 -10.21 1.78 -7.47
CA GLU A 81 -9.61 2.33 -6.26
C GLU A 81 -8.17 1.85 -6.08
N ILE A 82 -7.32 2.75 -5.61
CA ILE A 82 -6.03 2.39 -5.04
C ILE A 82 -6.12 2.44 -3.52
N VAL A 83 -5.61 1.39 -2.88
CA VAL A 83 -5.56 1.26 -1.43
C VAL A 83 -4.11 1.29 -0.98
N GLY A 84 -3.82 2.11 0.01
CA GLY A 84 -2.54 2.19 0.69
C GLY A 84 -2.69 1.98 2.19
N VAL A 85 -1.57 1.72 2.84
CA VAL A 85 -1.50 1.65 4.30
C VAL A 85 -0.94 2.95 4.84
N ARG A 86 -1.44 3.37 5.99
CA ARG A 86 -1.00 4.56 6.69
C ARG A 86 -0.47 4.16 8.05
N PHE A 87 0.77 4.55 8.28
CA PHE A 87 1.38 4.44 9.59
C PHE A 87 0.73 5.43 10.57
N GLU A 88 0.71 5.08 11.84
CA GLU A 88 0.43 6.04 12.90
C GLU A 88 1.62 7.02 13.08
N HIS A 89 1.70 7.70 14.22
CA HIS A 89 2.76 8.67 14.51
C HIS A 89 4.17 8.05 14.56
N SER A 90 4.26 6.73 14.73
CA SER A 90 5.52 5.98 14.71
C SER A 90 5.36 4.70 13.91
N THR A 91 6.39 4.34 13.13
CA THR A 91 6.52 3.02 12.51
C THR A 91 7.96 2.57 12.58
N GLU A 92 8.16 1.26 12.74
CA GLU A 92 9.41 0.63 12.35
C GLU A 92 9.44 0.63 10.81
N TYR A 93 10.51 1.16 10.23
CA TYR A 93 10.70 1.16 8.78
C TYR A 93 11.93 0.32 8.44
N GLY A 94 11.84 -0.44 7.35
CA GLY A 94 12.96 -1.09 6.71
C GLY A 94 13.17 -0.46 5.34
N LEU A 95 14.40 -0.08 5.02
CA LEU A 95 14.75 0.35 3.67
C LEU A 95 15.11 -0.90 2.86
N LEU A 96 14.37 -1.19 1.80
CA LEU A 96 14.66 -2.26 0.86
C LEU A 96 14.92 -1.64 -0.50
N ASP A 97 16.13 -1.81 -1.01
CA ASP A 97 16.46 -1.48 -2.39
C ASP A 97 16.07 -2.65 -3.29
N ILE A 98 15.16 -2.41 -4.23
CA ILE A 98 14.60 -3.42 -5.15
C ILE A 98 14.96 -3.14 -6.60
N ASP A 99 16.11 -2.50 -6.84
CA ASP A 99 16.64 -2.31 -8.18
C ASP A 99 17.52 -3.50 -8.59
N ILE A 100 17.16 -4.17 -9.69
CA ILE A 100 17.96 -5.25 -10.29
C ILE A 100 19.32 -4.74 -10.80
N GLY A 101 19.40 -3.44 -11.10
CA GLY A 101 20.57 -2.70 -11.50
C GLY A 101 21.46 -2.23 -10.34
N SER A 102 21.00 -2.37 -9.09
CA SER A 102 21.74 -1.90 -7.92
C SER A 102 23.06 -2.64 -7.72
N GLN A 103 24.10 -1.89 -7.33
CA GLN A 103 25.39 -2.44 -6.90
C GLN A 103 25.29 -3.40 -5.71
N TYR A 104 24.21 -3.32 -4.93
CA TYR A 104 23.93 -4.20 -3.80
C TYR A 104 23.06 -5.41 -4.17
N HIS A 105 22.63 -5.53 -5.43
CA HIS A 105 21.81 -6.66 -5.86
C HIS A 105 22.61 -7.98 -5.74
N PRO A 106 22.04 -9.09 -5.19
CA PRO A 106 22.78 -10.33 -4.93
C PRO A 106 23.46 -10.96 -6.16
N ARG A 107 22.96 -10.67 -7.37
CA ARG A 107 23.62 -11.10 -8.63
C ARG A 107 24.83 -10.25 -9.02
N GLN A 108 24.89 -9.00 -8.55
CA GLN A 108 25.99 -8.06 -8.82
C GLN A 108 27.04 -8.08 -7.71
N ASN A 109 26.59 -8.15 -6.44
CA ASN A 109 27.46 -8.32 -5.29
C ASN A 109 26.95 -9.48 -4.40
N PRO A 110 27.35 -10.73 -4.70
CA PRO A 110 26.92 -11.91 -3.96
C PRO A 110 27.42 -11.98 -2.50
N ALA A 111 28.34 -11.10 -2.13
CA ALA A 111 28.99 -11.07 -0.81
C ALA A 111 28.57 -9.85 0.05
N ALA A 112 27.60 -9.04 -0.44
CA ALA A 112 27.04 -7.91 0.29
C ALA A 112 26.34 -8.32 1.60
#